data_AF-A0A821N8W9-F1
#
_entry.id   AF-A0A821N8W9-F1
#
_cell.length_a   1.000
_cell.length_b   1.000
_cell.length_c   1.000
_cell.angle_alpha   90.00
_cell.angle_beta   90.00
_cell.angle_gamma   90.00
#
_symmetry.space_group_name_H-M   'P 1'
#
loop_
_entity.id
_entity.type
_entity.pdbx_description
1 polymer ?
#
loop_
_entity_poly.entity_id
_entity_poly.type
_entity_poly.pdbx_seq_one_letter_code
_entity_poly.pdbx_strand_id
1 'polypeptide(L)'
;MQQGDTSNGDATFKDWSRTIFVSPLHGKMTAFSLATIMSNVFGTVSMAQINTDKYGYPTGTGTVLFTDSHSYMRAVAAGAIDIKCDCFHKLLDIDPFLRENEPCAFCPAVADLFCRNFHCLRSYCKQCWVNKHGPKPLADHQPATRRQQPLPHI
;
A
#
# COMPACT_ATOMS: atom_id res chain seq x y z
N MET A 1 -43.55 26.74 -2.12
CA MET A 1 -42.19 27.16 -2.49
C MET A 1 -41.37 25.89 -2.65
N GLN A 2 -40.96 25.59 -3.89
CA GLN A 2 -39.94 24.58 -4.18
C GLN A 2 -38.61 25.08 -3.64
N GLN A 3 -37.82 24.21 -3.03
CA GLN A 3 -36.36 24.29 -3.11
C GLN A 3 -35.83 22.87 -3.33
N GLY A 4 -35.22 22.69 -4.51
CA GLY A 4 -34.50 21.49 -4.89
C GLY A 4 -33.01 21.61 -4.61
N ASP A 5 -32.38 20.44 -4.73
CA ASP A 5 -31.00 20.12 -5.08
C ASP A 5 -29.83 20.76 -4.33
N THR A 6 -29.04 19.89 -3.71
CA THR A 6 -27.59 19.83 -3.98
C THR A 6 -27.11 18.40 -3.81
N SER A 7 -26.97 17.71 -4.94
CA SER A 7 -26.21 16.48 -5.08
C SER A 7 -24.73 16.80 -4.84
N ASN A 8 -24.25 16.54 -3.62
CA ASN A 8 -22.82 16.63 -3.35
C ASN A 8 -22.18 15.28 -3.70
N GLY A 9 -21.31 15.30 -4.71
CA GLY A 9 -20.66 14.13 -5.28
C GLY A 9 -20.00 13.27 -4.21
N ASP A 10 -20.46 12.03 -4.14
CA ASP A 10 -19.83 10.95 -3.38
C ASP A 10 -18.41 10.78 -3.91
N ALA A 11 -17.44 11.38 -3.21
CA ALA A 11 -16.06 10.97 -3.30
C ALA A 11 -16.03 9.52 -2.81
N THR A 12 -16.30 8.59 -3.73
CA THR A 12 -16.43 7.15 -3.48
C THR A 12 -15.36 6.78 -2.48
N PHE A 13 -15.77 6.44 -1.25
CA PHE A 13 -14.85 6.12 -0.18
C PHE A 13 -14.10 4.85 -0.58
N LYS A 14 -12.98 5.04 -1.28
CA LYS A 14 -12.21 3.94 -1.80
C LYS A 14 -11.45 3.33 -0.64
N ASP A 15 -11.81 2.10 -0.33
CA ASP A 15 -11.11 1.32 0.68
C ASP A 15 -9.74 0.91 0.15
N TRP A 16 -8.72 1.64 0.57
CA TRP A 16 -7.32 1.37 0.23
C TRP A 16 -6.64 0.38 1.19
N SER A 17 -7.36 -0.24 2.13
CA SER A 17 -6.77 -1.14 3.14
C SER A 17 -6.03 -2.35 2.58
N ARG A 18 -6.28 -2.72 1.33
CA ARG A 18 -5.67 -3.86 0.62
C ARG A 18 -4.70 -3.41 -0.48
N THR A 19 -4.11 -2.25 -0.30
CA THR A 19 -3.25 -1.63 -1.31
C THR A 19 -1.78 -1.83 -0.97
N ILE A 20 -0.99 -2.25 -1.96
CA ILE A 20 0.46 -2.29 -1.87
C ILE A 20 1.08 -1.19 -2.72
N PHE A 21 2.26 -0.76 -2.30
CA PHE A 21 3.19 0.06 -3.05
C PHE A 21 4.29 -0.83 -3.63
N VAL A 22 4.69 -0.55 -4.87
CA VAL A 22 5.64 -1.37 -5.62
C VAL A 22 6.72 -0.48 -6.23
N SER A 23 7.98 -0.83 -5.99
CA SER A 23 9.13 -0.07 -6.48
C SER A 23 10.40 -0.91 -6.55
N PRO A 24 11.36 -0.65 -7.45
CA PRO A 24 11.28 0.25 -8.59
C PRO A 24 10.74 -0.49 -9.84
N LEU A 25 9.75 0.09 -10.51
CA LEU A 25 9.24 -0.42 -11.79
C LEU A 25 10.22 -0.15 -12.94
N HIS A 26 10.19 -1.02 -13.94
CA HIS A 26 10.92 -0.82 -15.19
C HIS A 26 10.13 0.10 -16.14
N GLY A 27 10.81 0.93 -16.95
CA GLY A 27 10.15 1.94 -17.79
C GLY A 27 9.24 1.41 -18.91
N LYS A 28 9.32 0.10 -19.19
CA LYS A 28 8.40 -0.60 -20.11
C LYS A 28 7.16 -1.18 -19.44
N MET A 29 7.06 -1.10 -18.10
CA MET A 29 5.92 -1.64 -17.37
C MET A 29 4.72 -0.72 -17.47
N THR A 30 3.59 -1.28 -17.85
CA THR A 30 2.28 -0.63 -17.85
C THR A 30 1.49 -1.04 -16.61
N ALA A 31 0.45 -0.26 -16.26
CA ALA A 31 -0.48 -0.63 -15.19
C ALA A 31 -1.10 -2.02 -15.43
N PHE A 32 -1.42 -2.34 -16.69
CA PHE A 32 -1.94 -3.64 -17.08
C PHE A 32 -0.94 -4.79 -16.82
N SER A 33 0.33 -4.61 -17.22
CA SER A 33 1.37 -5.61 -16.96
C SER A 33 1.59 -5.82 -15.47
N LEU A 34 1.59 -4.74 -14.68
CA LEU A 34 1.71 -4.79 -13.22
C LEU A 34 0.53 -5.55 -12.58
N ALA A 35 -0.71 -5.23 -12.97
CA ALA A 35 -1.91 -5.93 -12.50
C ALA A 35 -1.87 -7.42 -12.82
N THR A 36 -1.44 -7.78 -14.04
CA THR A 36 -1.35 -9.15 -14.51
C THR A 36 -0.33 -9.94 -13.70
N ILE A 37 0.87 -9.40 -13.53
CA ILE A 37 1.94 -10.03 -12.73
C ILE A 37 1.48 -10.24 -11.29
N MET A 38 0.95 -9.21 -10.64
CA MET A 38 0.50 -9.30 -9.24
C MET A 38 -0.69 -10.26 -9.09
N SER A 39 -1.60 -10.29 -10.07
CA SER A 39 -2.71 -11.24 -10.09
C SER A 39 -2.24 -12.68 -10.16
N ASN A 40 -1.24 -12.96 -10.99
CA ASN A 40 -0.71 -14.31 -11.17
C ASN A 40 0.08 -14.80 -9.94
N VAL A 41 0.78 -13.90 -9.24
CA VAL A 41 1.63 -14.27 -8.11
C VAL A 41 0.85 -14.36 -6.80
N PHE A 42 0.00 -13.38 -6.50
CA PHE A 42 -0.61 -13.22 -5.18
C PHE A 42 -2.11 -13.48 -5.15
N GLY A 43 -2.82 -13.11 -6.22
CA GLY A 43 -4.27 -13.27 -6.37
C GLY A 43 -4.94 -12.01 -6.92
N THR A 44 -6.25 -12.06 -7.12
CA THR A 44 -6.99 -11.11 -7.96
C THR A 44 -6.77 -9.64 -7.59
N VAL A 45 -6.33 -8.87 -8.60
CA VAL A 45 -6.15 -7.42 -8.51
C VAL A 45 -7.42 -6.70 -8.93
N SER A 46 -7.90 -5.79 -8.10
CA SER A 46 -9.01 -4.88 -8.43
C SER A 46 -8.54 -3.72 -9.29
N MET A 47 -7.36 -3.16 -8.99
CA MET A 47 -6.79 -2.03 -9.72
C MET A 47 -5.26 -2.01 -9.61
N ALA A 48 -4.58 -1.60 -10.67
CA ALA A 48 -3.19 -1.15 -10.63
C ALA A 48 -3.04 0.25 -11.22
N GLN A 49 -2.09 1.01 -10.69
CA GLN A 49 -1.79 2.38 -11.11
C GLN A 49 -0.27 2.57 -11.19
N ILE A 50 0.20 3.23 -12.25
CA ILE A 50 1.56 3.76 -12.32
C ILE A 50 1.52 5.15 -11.68
N ASN A 51 2.41 5.39 -10.72
CA ASN A 51 2.46 6.67 -10.03
C ASN A 51 3.20 7.68 -10.90
N THR A 52 2.65 8.89 -10.98
CA THR A 52 3.24 10.01 -11.71
C THR A 52 3.57 11.15 -10.76
N ASP A 53 4.51 12.01 -11.16
CA ASP A 53 4.78 13.26 -10.47
C ASP A 53 3.69 14.32 -10.77
N LYS A 54 3.90 15.54 -10.28
CA LYS A 54 2.99 16.68 -10.48
C LYS A 54 2.84 17.12 -11.95
N TYR A 55 3.74 16.69 -12.83
CA TYR A 55 3.72 16.99 -14.27
C TYR A 55 3.22 15.80 -15.11
N GLY A 56 2.81 14.70 -14.47
CA GLY A 56 2.32 13.51 -15.15
C GLY A 56 3.43 12.56 -15.63
N TYR A 57 4.68 12.74 -15.20
CA TYR A 57 5.76 11.82 -15.58
C TYR A 57 5.82 10.61 -14.63
N PRO A 58 5.96 9.38 -15.16
CA PRO A 58 6.09 8.18 -14.34
C PRO A 58 7.28 8.26 -13.38
N THR A 59 7.06 7.97 -12.11
CA THR A 59 8.11 8.01 -11.06
C THR A 59 8.88 6.71 -10.93
N GLY A 60 8.56 5.70 -11.75
CA GLY A 60 9.11 4.35 -11.60
C GLY A 60 8.54 3.61 -10.39
N THR A 61 7.35 3.99 -9.91
CA THR A 61 6.64 3.31 -8.80
C THR A 61 5.20 3.05 -9.18
N GLY A 62 4.55 2.12 -8.50
CA GLY A 62 3.16 1.79 -8.74
C GLY A 62 2.42 1.38 -7.49
N THR A 63 1.10 1.37 -7.61
CA THR A 63 0.16 1.06 -6.55
C THR A 63 -0.79 -0.01 -7.03
N VAL A 64 -1.04 -1.04 -6.21
CA VAL A 64 -1.90 -2.18 -6.57
C VAL A 64 -2.90 -2.46 -5.46
N LEU A 65 -4.19 -2.48 -5.79
CA LEU A 65 -5.28 -2.79 -4.88
C LEU A 65 -5.79 -4.21 -5.16
N PHE A 66 -5.77 -5.07 -4.14
CA PHE A 66 -6.33 -6.42 -4.22
C PHE A 66 -7.82 -6.45 -3.91
N THR A 67 -8.52 -7.42 -4.48
CA THR A 67 -9.94 -7.66 -4.18
C THR A 67 -10.15 -8.22 -2.78
N ASP A 68 -9.22 -9.05 -2.30
CA ASP A 68 -9.32 -9.75 -1.02
C ASP A 68 -8.10 -9.53 -0.13
N SER A 69 -8.29 -9.69 1.18
CA SER A 69 -7.25 -9.47 2.17
C SER A 69 -6.15 -10.55 2.11
N HIS A 70 -6.47 -11.78 1.70
CA HIS A 70 -5.49 -12.87 1.68
C HIS A 70 -4.40 -12.62 0.62
N SER A 71 -4.78 -12.18 -0.58
CA SER A 71 -3.85 -11.77 -1.64
C SER A 71 -2.95 -10.62 -1.19
N TYR A 72 -3.53 -9.61 -0.54
CA TYR A 72 -2.79 -8.49 0.05
C TYR A 72 -1.76 -8.95 1.11
N MET A 73 -2.18 -9.80 2.06
CA MET A 73 -1.28 -10.28 3.12
C MET A 73 -0.10 -11.08 2.56
N ARG A 74 -0.35 -11.93 1.55
CA ARG A 74 0.71 -12.69 0.86
C ARG A 74 1.70 -11.78 0.15
N ALA A 75 1.22 -10.73 -0.52
CA ALA A 75 2.08 -9.77 -1.22
C ALA A 75 3.00 -9.02 -0.24
N VAL A 76 2.44 -8.49 0.86
CA VAL A 76 3.25 -7.78 1.87
C VAL A 76 4.26 -8.70 2.55
N ALA A 77 3.86 -9.95 2.85
CA ALA A 77 4.73 -10.93 3.48
C ALA A 77 5.89 -11.36 2.57
N ALA A 78 5.67 -11.41 1.24
CA ALA A 78 6.72 -11.70 0.29
C ALA A 78 7.80 -10.59 0.27
N GLY A 79 7.39 -9.33 0.42
CA GLY A 79 8.28 -8.17 0.57
C GLY A 79 9.03 -7.77 -0.70
N ALA A 80 9.34 -8.71 -1.59
CA ALA A 80 9.85 -8.46 -2.93
C ALA A 80 9.50 -9.60 -3.88
N ILE A 81 9.49 -9.33 -5.19
CA ILE A 81 9.37 -10.33 -6.25
C ILE A 81 10.40 -10.09 -7.35
N ASP A 82 10.93 -11.16 -7.90
CA ASP A 82 11.85 -11.10 -9.02
C ASP A 82 11.11 -11.34 -10.34
N ILE A 83 11.10 -10.33 -11.23
CA ILE A 83 10.42 -10.40 -12.52
C ILE A 83 11.45 -10.61 -13.63
N LYS A 84 11.33 -11.73 -14.32
CA LYS A 84 12.14 -12.06 -15.50
C LYS A 84 11.24 -12.07 -16.73
N CYS A 85 11.55 -11.21 -17.68
CA CYS A 85 10.92 -11.13 -19.00
C CYS A 85 12.02 -11.16 -20.07
N ASP A 86 11.67 -11.50 -21.31
CA ASP A 86 12.63 -11.59 -22.41
C ASP A 86 13.39 -10.28 -22.67
N CYS A 87 12.80 -9.14 -22.30
CA CYS A 87 13.36 -7.83 -22.54
C CYS A 87 13.88 -7.08 -21.30
N PHE A 88 13.61 -7.57 -20.09
CA PHE A 88 14.16 -7.00 -18.86
C PHE A 88 14.07 -7.97 -17.68
N HIS A 89 14.93 -7.73 -16.69
CA HIS A 89 14.91 -8.39 -15.39
C HIS A 89 14.87 -7.32 -14.30
N LYS A 90 13.96 -7.43 -13.34
CA LYS A 90 13.80 -6.45 -12.27
C LYS A 90 13.31 -7.10 -10.97
N LEU A 91 14.03 -6.83 -9.87
CA LEU A 91 13.55 -7.09 -8.52
C LEU A 91 12.65 -5.91 -8.08
N LEU A 92 11.40 -6.21 -7.74
CA LEU A 92 10.44 -5.24 -7.23
C LEU A 92 10.26 -5.45 -5.73
N ASP A 93 10.49 -4.40 -4.95
CA ASP A 93 10.09 -4.34 -3.55
C ASP A 93 8.57 -4.09 -3.46
N ILE A 94 7.96 -4.73 -2.45
CA ILE A 94 6.54 -4.64 -2.12
C ILE A 94 6.42 -4.16 -0.67
N ASP A 95 5.81 -2.99 -0.51
CA ASP A 95 5.52 -2.41 0.78
C ASP A 95 4.01 -2.19 0.94
N PRO A 96 3.47 -2.25 2.17
CA PRO A 96 2.11 -1.76 2.45
C PRO A 96 1.96 -0.30 1.99
N PHE A 97 0.82 0.02 1.38
CA PHE A 97 0.49 1.42 1.08
C PHE A 97 -0.02 2.11 2.35
N LEU A 98 0.79 2.98 2.94
CA LEU A 98 0.46 3.68 4.19
C LEU A 98 -0.18 5.04 3.90
N ARG A 99 -1.46 5.20 4.27
CA ARG A 99 -2.24 6.41 3.99
C ARG A 99 -1.98 7.53 4.96
N GLU A 100 -2.29 8.76 4.54
CA GLU A 100 -2.37 9.91 5.45
C GLU A 100 -3.55 9.73 6.37
N ASN A 101 -3.33 10.04 7.64
CA ASN A 101 -4.34 9.92 8.68
C ASN A 101 -4.93 8.51 8.80
N GLU A 102 -4.12 7.48 8.53
CA GLU A 102 -4.56 6.09 8.71
C GLU A 102 -4.89 5.85 10.20
N PRO A 103 -6.07 5.30 10.52
CA PRO A 103 -6.45 5.10 11.90
C PRO A 103 -5.63 3.98 12.55
N CYS A 104 -5.34 4.14 13.84
CA CYS A 104 -4.80 3.07 14.65
C CYS A 104 -5.81 1.92 14.75
N ALA A 105 -5.34 0.67 14.67
CA ALA A 105 -6.19 -0.50 14.75
C ALA A 105 -6.87 -0.72 16.12
N PHE A 106 -6.45 0.00 17.16
CA PHE A 106 -6.89 -0.23 18.55
C PHE A 106 -7.47 1.02 19.23
N CYS A 107 -7.39 2.19 18.61
CA CYS A 107 -7.87 3.44 19.19
C CYS A 107 -8.17 4.48 18.09
N PRO A 108 -8.86 5.58 18.38
CA PRO A 108 -9.23 6.58 17.36
C PRO A 108 -8.09 7.51 16.93
N ALA A 109 -6.86 7.31 17.44
CA ALA A 109 -5.71 8.12 17.05
C ALA A 109 -5.20 7.77 15.64
N VAL A 110 -4.48 8.69 15.01
CA VAL A 110 -3.75 8.44 13.77
C VAL A 110 -2.55 7.53 14.06
N ALA A 111 -2.30 6.59 13.15
CA ALA A 111 -1.17 5.69 13.20
C ALA A 111 0.06 6.29 12.52
N ASP A 112 1.21 6.13 13.18
CA ASP A 112 2.53 6.52 12.66
C ASP A 112 3.38 5.30 12.29
N LEU A 113 2.99 4.12 12.79
CA LEU A 113 3.77 2.89 12.75
C LEU A 113 2.93 1.78 12.13
N PHE A 114 3.53 0.98 11.27
CA PHE A 114 2.92 -0.21 10.66
C PHE A 114 3.73 -1.45 11.02
N CYS A 115 3.07 -2.50 11.54
CA CYS A 115 3.75 -3.77 11.77
C CYS A 115 3.70 -4.61 10.50
N ARG A 116 4.87 -4.91 9.89
CA ARG A 116 4.96 -5.77 8.69
C ARG A 116 4.82 -7.26 8.98
N ASN A 117 4.88 -7.67 10.24
CA ASN A 117 4.74 -9.07 10.59
C ASN A 117 3.33 -9.58 10.22
N PHE A 118 3.26 -10.74 9.58
CA PHE A 118 2.01 -11.35 9.10
C PHE A 118 0.97 -11.56 10.22
N HIS A 119 1.40 -11.76 11.47
CA HIS A 119 0.48 -11.90 12.61
C HIS A 119 -0.17 -10.58 13.04
N CYS A 120 0.40 -9.44 12.66
CA CYS A 120 -0.11 -8.12 13.02
C CYS A 120 -0.72 -7.39 11.83
N LEU A 121 0.09 -7.17 10.79
CA LEU A 121 -0.24 -6.52 9.52
C LEU A 121 -1.20 -5.31 9.62
N ARG A 122 -0.92 -4.42 10.57
CA ARG A 122 -1.80 -3.33 10.97
C ARG A 122 -1.03 -2.07 11.32
N SER A 123 -1.76 -0.96 11.33
CA SER A 123 -1.30 0.36 11.72
C SER A 123 -1.56 0.63 13.20
N TYR A 124 -0.59 1.26 13.86
CA TYR A 124 -0.57 1.54 15.29
C TYR A 124 -0.13 2.99 15.53
N CYS A 125 -0.78 3.66 16.47
CA CYS A 125 -0.19 4.84 17.10
C CYS A 125 0.95 4.41 18.03
N LYS A 126 1.84 5.34 18.40
CA LYS A 126 3.01 5.05 19.26
C LYS A 126 2.63 4.35 20.57
N GLN A 127 1.55 4.79 21.23
CA GLN A 127 1.09 4.19 22.49
C GLN A 127 0.59 2.75 22.29
N CYS A 128 -0.24 2.52 21.27
CA CYS A 128 -0.75 1.18 20.98
C CYS A 128 0.37 0.24 20.52
N TRP A 129 1.40 0.76 19.84
CA TRP A 129 2.59 -0.02 19.50
C TRP A 129 3.27 -0.54 20.76
N VAL A 130 3.63 0.33 21.71
CA VAL A 130 4.27 -0.08 22.98
C VAL A 130 3.39 -1.07 23.75
N ASN A 131 2.09 -0.84 23.81
CA ASN A 131 1.17 -1.71 24.55
C ASN A 131 1.04 -3.12 23.93
N LYS A 132 1.14 -3.24 22.59
CA LYS A 132 0.96 -4.50 21.88
C LYS A 132 2.28 -5.21 21.55
N HIS A 133 3.33 -4.45 21.28
CA HIS A 133 4.67 -4.92 20.88
C HIS A 133 5.73 -4.71 21.98
N GLY A 134 5.37 -4.27 23.18
CA GLY A 134 6.26 -4.32 24.34
C GLY A 134 6.38 -5.73 24.92
N PRO A 135 5.26 -6.45 25.13
CA PRO A 135 5.28 -7.82 25.65
C PRO A 135 5.68 -8.87 24.59
N LYS A 136 6.32 -9.96 25.02
CA LYS A 136 6.47 -11.17 24.20
C LYS A 136 5.10 -11.81 23.92
N PRO A 137 4.90 -12.44 22.74
CA PRO A 137 5.89 -12.77 21.70
C PRO A 137 6.15 -11.65 20.68
N LEU A 138 5.41 -10.55 20.73
CA LEU A 138 5.44 -9.50 19.69
C LEU A 138 6.60 -8.50 19.87
N ALA A 139 7.39 -8.66 20.93
CA ALA A 139 8.50 -7.77 21.30
C ALA A 139 9.58 -7.62 20.21
N ASP A 140 9.79 -8.65 19.39
CA ASP A 140 10.85 -8.66 18.37
C ASP A 140 10.37 -8.05 17.03
N HIS A 141 9.10 -7.69 16.92
CA HIS A 141 8.55 -7.08 15.71
C HIS A 141 9.12 -5.68 15.50
N GLN A 142 9.40 -5.34 14.24
CA GLN A 142 9.92 -4.03 13.86
C GLN A 142 8.82 -3.17 13.23
N PRO A 143 8.68 -1.90 13.67
CA PRO A 143 7.75 -0.97 13.03
C PRO A 143 8.34 -0.49 11.70
N ALA A 144 7.53 -0.50 10.66
CA ALA A 144 7.74 0.29 9.47
C ALA A 144 7.07 1.65 9.68
N THR A 145 7.80 2.72 9.45
CA THR A 145 7.18 4.03 9.25
C THR A 145 6.78 4.16 7.79
N ARG A 146 5.91 5.13 7.50
CA ARG A 146 5.87 5.66 6.14
C ARG A 146 7.29 6.09 5.81
N ARG A 147 7.98 5.36 4.92
CA ARG A 147 9.20 5.87 4.29
C ARG A 147 8.78 7.21 3.73
N GLN A 148 9.26 8.29 4.34
CA GLN A 148 9.22 9.60 3.74
C GLN A 148 10.09 9.48 2.49
N GLN A 149 9.51 8.99 1.39
CA GLN A 149 9.96 9.43 0.10
C GLN A 149 9.40 10.86 0.06
N PRO A 150 10.25 11.88 0.18
CA PRO A 150 9.77 13.22 -0.10
C PRO A 150 9.20 13.14 -1.51
N LEU A 151 7.94 13.51 -1.70
CA LEU A 151 7.61 14.10 -2.98
C LEU A 151 8.65 15.21 -3.16
N PRO A 152 9.42 15.25 -4.27
CA PRO A 152 10.42 16.28 -4.44
C PRO A 152 9.71 17.63 -4.29
N HIS A 153 10.02 18.30 -3.18
CA HIS A 153 9.63 19.67 -2.95
C HIS A 153 10.36 20.51 -3.99
N ILE A 154 9.59 21.06 -4.93
CA ILE A 154 9.90 22.34 -5.58
C ILE A 154 8.59 23.11 -5.63
#